data_AF-M4R8Y6-F1
#
_entry.id   AF-M4R8Y6-F1
#
_cell.length_a   1.000
_cell.length_b   1.000
_cell.length_c   1.000
_cell.angle_alpha   90.00
_cell.angle_beta   90.00
_cell.angle_gamma   90.00
#
_symmetry.space_group_name_H-M   'P 1'
#
loop_
_entity.id
_entity.type
_entity.pdbx_description
1 polymer ?
#
loop_
_entity_poly.entity_id
_entity_poly.type
_entity_poly.pdbx_seq_one_letter_code
_entity_poly.pdbx_strand_id
1 'polypeptide(L)'
;YQQAAGVNLWQSHYEKMQDHLHRLQETNSKLRREIRQRNGEELDDLTFHQLRGLEQNMEKAFDRVRNRKFHVISTQTDTYKKKVKHLEEAQNDLFREIEAREADCHYALVEQEGDYQSTITLANGSPAVFAFRLQPSQPNLQDDQGYGSYGLSLS
;
A
#
# COMPACT_ATOMS: atom_id res chain seq x y z
N TYR A 1 -19.63 -48.95 -39.72
CA TYR A 1 -20.58 -48.84 -38.59
C TYR A 1 -21.55 -47.65 -38.73
N GLN A 2 -21.12 -46.39 -38.87
CA GLN A 2 -22.06 -45.26 -39.10
C GLN A 2 -22.91 -45.40 -40.39
N GLN A 3 -22.29 -45.75 -41.51
CA GLN A 3 -22.98 -45.98 -42.78
C GLN A 3 -23.87 -47.24 -42.79
N ALA A 4 -23.59 -48.20 -41.90
CA ALA A 4 -24.33 -49.46 -41.80
C ALA A 4 -25.48 -49.41 -40.78
N ALA A 5 -25.42 -48.50 -39.81
CA ALA A 5 -26.42 -48.33 -38.75
C ALA A 5 -27.36 -47.14 -38.96
N GLY A 6 -27.11 -46.26 -39.95
CA GLY A 6 -27.98 -45.11 -40.26
C GLY A 6 -28.05 -44.03 -39.17
N VAL A 7 -27.37 -44.21 -38.03
CA VAL A 7 -27.40 -43.31 -36.88
C VAL A 7 -26.12 -42.49 -36.81
N ASN A 8 -26.27 -41.17 -36.87
CA ASN A 8 -25.16 -40.24 -36.88
C ASN A 8 -24.77 -39.82 -35.45
N LEU A 9 -23.86 -40.59 -34.85
CA LEU A 9 -23.40 -40.43 -33.45
C LEU A 9 -22.89 -39.02 -33.10
N TRP A 10 -22.44 -38.24 -34.09
CA TRP A 10 -21.90 -36.89 -33.88
C TRP A 10 -22.95 -35.79 -33.84
N GLN A 11 -24.17 -36.04 -34.32
CA GLN A 11 -25.23 -35.02 -34.36
C GLN A 11 -25.57 -34.50 -32.96
N SER A 12 -25.80 -35.39 -31.99
CA SER A 12 -26.13 -34.99 -30.62
C SER A 12 -24.98 -34.22 -29.94
N HIS A 13 -23.73 -34.55 -30.23
CA HIS A 13 -22.58 -33.83 -29.68
C HIS A 13 -22.44 -32.44 -30.31
N TYR A 14 -22.62 -32.35 -31.63
CA TYR A 14 -22.57 -31.10 -32.36
C TYR A 14 -23.70 -30.15 -31.97
N GLU A 15 -24.92 -30.66 -31.82
CA GLU A 15 -26.09 -29.92 -31.35
C GLU A 15 -25.85 -29.33 -29.95
N LYS A 16 -25.36 -30.14 -29.00
CA LYS A 16 -24.99 -29.65 -27.65
C LYS A 16 -23.94 -28.54 -27.68
N MET A 17 -22.95 -28.64 -28.57
CA MET A 17 -21.91 -27.63 -28.73
C MET A 17 -22.47 -26.34 -29.33
N GLN A 18 -23.31 -26.44 -30.35
CA GLN A 18 -23.99 -25.28 -30.95
C GLN A 18 -24.89 -24.58 -29.92
N ASP A 19 -25.68 -25.34 -29.17
CA ASP A 19 -26.51 -24.81 -28.09
C ASP A 19 -25.68 -24.09 -27.03
N HIS A 20 -24.53 -24.65 -26.66
CA HIS A 20 -23.63 -24.01 -25.71
C HIS A 20 -23.05 -22.70 -26.26
N LEU A 21 -22.64 -22.69 -27.53
CA LEU A 21 -22.16 -21.49 -28.20
C LEU A 21 -23.25 -20.41 -28.24
N HIS A 22 -24.47 -20.77 -28.62
CA HIS A 22 -25.61 -19.83 -28.64
C HIS A 22 -25.88 -19.24 -27.26
N ARG A 23 -25.89 -20.07 -26.20
CA ARG A 23 -26.05 -19.58 -24.82
C ARG A 23 -24.96 -18.60 -24.40
N LEU A 24 -23.71 -18.87 -24.78
CA LEU A 24 -22.60 -17.95 -24.50
C LEU A 24 -22.73 -16.64 -25.28
N GLN A 25 -23.12 -16.70 -26.56
CA GLN A 25 -23.32 -15.52 -27.40
C GLN A 25 -24.47 -14.64 -26.86
N GLU A 26 -25.57 -15.25 -26.44
CA GLU A 26 -26.69 -14.55 -25.81
C GLU A 26 -26.25 -13.87 -24.52
N THR A 27 -25.56 -14.60 -23.64
CA THR A 27 -25.03 -14.06 -22.38
C THR A 27 -24.07 -12.90 -22.63
N ASN A 28 -23.15 -13.04 -23.59
CA ASN A 28 -22.19 -12.00 -23.93
C ASN A 28 -22.88 -10.74 -24.47
N SER A 29 -23.87 -10.93 -25.36
CA SER A 29 -24.65 -9.83 -25.94
C SER A 29 -25.42 -9.08 -24.87
N LYS A 30 -26.03 -9.80 -23.92
CA LYS A 30 -26.72 -9.21 -22.76
C LYS A 30 -25.76 -8.41 -21.87
N LEU A 31 -24.62 -8.99 -21.49
CA LEU A 31 -23.63 -8.31 -20.66
C LEU A 31 -23.06 -7.05 -21.33
N ARG A 32 -22.78 -7.11 -22.64
CA ARG A 32 -22.33 -5.93 -23.39
C ARG A 32 -23.38 -4.83 -23.40
N ARG A 33 -24.66 -5.19 -23.55
CA ARG A 33 -25.77 -4.24 -23.46
C ARG A 33 -25.86 -3.61 -22.07
N GLU A 34 -25.76 -4.42 -21.01
CA GLU A 34 -25.75 -3.91 -19.62
C GLU A 34 -24.59 -2.95 -19.36
N ILE A 35 -23.40 -3.22 -19.90
CA ILE A 35 -22.24 -2.30 -19.79
C ILE A 35 -22.53 -0.97 -20.50
N ARG A 36 -23.04 -1.01 -21.73
CA ARG A 36 -23.41 0.20 -22.48
C ARG A 36 -24.48 1.02 -21.77
N GLN A 37 -25.52 0.38 -21.26
CA GLN A 37 -26.56 1.03 -20.47
C GLN A 37 -26.00 1.68 -19.21
N ARG A 38 -25.10 1.02 -18.48
CA ARG A 38 -24.39 1.63 -17.35
C ARG A 38 -23.49 2.80 -17.75
N ASN A 39 -23.04 2.86 -19.02
CA ASN A 39 -22.31 4.00 -19.56
C ASN A 39 -23.22 5.12 -20.11
N GLY A 40 -24.54 4.95 -20.05
CA GLY A 40 -25.52 5.92 -20.56
C GLY A 40 -25.87 5.75 -22.03
N GLU A 41 -25.52 4.63 -22.65
CA GLU A 41 -25.81 4.30 -24.05
C GLU A 41 -27.02 3.34 -24.17
N GLU A 42 -27.71 3.32 -25.31
CA GLU A 42 -28.83 2.39 -25.60
C GLU A 42 -29.94 2.39 -24.51
N LEU A 43 -30.37 3.59 -24.11
CA LEU A 43 -31.39 3.78 -23.07
C LEU A 43 -32.82 3.88 -23.60
N ASP A 44 -33.00 4.11 -24.91
CA ASP A 44 -34.31 4.37 -25.53
C ASP A 44 -35.30 3.22 -25.40
N ASP A 45 -34.79 1.98 -25.31
CA ASP A 45 -35.59 0.76 -25.18
C ASP A 45 -36.01 0.47 -23.72
N LEU A 46 -35.54 1.27 -22.74
CA LEU A 46 -35.83 1.05 -21.33
C LEU A 46 -37.08 1.80 -20.87
N THR A 47 -37.94 1.10 -20.15
CA THR A 47 -39.05 1.74 -19.43
C THR A 47 -38.52 2.62 -18.30
N PHE A 48 -39.33 3.60 -17.87
CA PHE A 48 -38.99 4.46 -16.73
C PHE A 48 -38.63 3.67 -15.46
N HIS A 49 -39.35 2.58 -15.17
CA HIS A 49 -39.05 1.71 -14.03
C HIS A 49 -37.68 1.04 -14.16
N GLN A 50 -37.30 0.61 -15.36
CA GLN A 50 -35.98 0.01 -15.61
C GLN A 50 -34.86 1.04 -15.53
N LEU A 51 -35.07 2.26 -16.07
CA LEU A 51 -34.12 3.37 -15.94
C LEU A 51 -33.86 3.73 -14.48
N ARG A 52 -34.93 3.87 -13.68
CA ARG A 52 -34.82 4.12 -12.24
C ARG A 52 -34.11 2.98 -11.51
N GLY A 53 -34.39 1.74 -11.89
CA GLY A 53 -33.69 0.56 -11.35
C GLY A 53 -32.20 0.56 -11.68
N LEU A 54 -31.83 0.95 -12.89
CA LEU A 54 -30.45 1.11 -13.35
C LEU A 54 -29.71 2.21 -12.55
N GLU A 55 -30.33 3.38 -12.43
CA GLU A 55 -29.81 4.51 -11.64
C GLU A 55 -29.54 4.09 -10.18
N GLN A 56 -30.52 3.48 -9.51
CA GLN A 56 -30.36 3.01 -8.13
C GLN A 56 -29.29 1.93 -7.99
N ASN A 57 -29.14 1.05 -8.97
CA ASN A 57 -28.09 0.04 -8.98
C ASN A 57 -26.70 0.68 -9.06
N MET A 58 -26.55 1.66 -9.94
CA MET A 58 -25.32 2.42 -10.13
C MET A 58 -24.97 3.26 -8.90
N GLU A 59 -25.95 3.93 -8.28
CA GLU A 59 -25.77 4.68 -7.04
C GLU A 59 -25.23 3.79 -5.91
N LYS A 60 -25.84 2.62 -5.71
CA LYS A 60 -25.36 1.64 -4.72
C LYS A 60 -23.94 1.14 -5.02
N ALA A 61 -23.62 0.87 -6.29
CA ALA A 61 -22.28 0.47 -6.68
C ALA A 61 -21.27 1.60 -6.43
N PHE A 62 -21.64 2.83 -6.75
CA PHE A 62 -20.86 4.03 -6.50
C PHE A 62 -20.56 4.18 -5.01
N ASP A 63 -21.58 4.07 -4.15
CA ASP A 63 -21.42 4.20 -2.70
C ASP A 63 -20.50 3.14 -2.13
N ARG A 64 -20.58 1.89 -2.62
CA ARG A 64 -19.64 0.82 -2.21
C ARG A 64 -18.20 1.20 -2.52
N VAL A 65 -17.92 1.72 -3.72
CA VAL A 65 -16.57 2.14 -4.13
C VAL A 65 -16.12 3.35 -3.30
N ARG A 66 -16.97 4.36 -3.14
CA ARG A 66 -16.72 5.56 -2.33
C ARG A 66 -16.38 5.19 -0.89
N ASN A 67 -17.20 4.38 -0.25
CA ASN A 67 -17.02 3.96 1.15
C ASN A 67 -15.72 3.17 1.32
N ARG A 68 -15.41 2.25 0.39
CA ARG A 68 -14.15 1.51 0.43
C ARG A 68 -12.94 2.43 0.30
N LYS A 69 -12.98 3.40 -0.63
CA LYS A 69 -11.91 4.39 -0.82
C LYS A 69 -11.68 5.19 0.46
N PHE A 70 -12.74 5.76 1.05
CA PHE A 70 -12.60 6.56 2.27
C PHE A 70 -12.16 5.73 3.47
N HIS A 71 -12.61 4.48 3.59
CA HIS A 71 -12.15 3.58 4.65
C HIS A 71 -10.65 3.31 4.56
N VAL A 72 -10.11 3.06 3.36
CA VAL A 72 -8.66 2.88 3.15
C VAL A 72 -7.89 4.16 3.51
N ILE A 73 -8.34 5.32 3.04
CA ILE A 73 -7.69 6.61 3.33
C ILE A 73 -7.70 6.89 4.83
N SER A 74 -8.84 6.70 5.51
CA SER A 74 -8.96 6.89 6.96
C SER A 74 -8.01 5.99 7.71
N THR A 75 -8.00 4.69 7.37
CA THR A 75 -7.15 3.70 8.03
C THR A 75 -5.67 4.05 7.88
N GLN A 76 -5.23 4.39 6.67
CA GLN A 76 -3.86 4.82 6.40
C GLN A 76 -3.50 6.08 7.18
N THR A 77 -4.39 7.08 7.17
CA THR A 77 -4.22 8.32 7.93
C THR A 77 -4.04 8.04 9.41
N ASP A 78 -4.88 7.19 9.99
CA ASP A 78 -4.82 6.85 11.41
C ASP A 78 -3.56 6.05 11.76
N THR A 79 -3.11 5.16 10.87
CA THR A 79 -1.82 4.46 11.02
C THR A 79 -0.67 5.47 11.07
N TYR A 80 -0.61 6.43 10.15
CA TYR A 80 0.45 7.42 10.13
C TYR A 80 0.40 8.37 11.33
N LYS A 81 -0.79 8.82 11.74
CA LYS A 81 -0.95 9.61 12.98
C LYS A 81 -0.39 8.87 14.20
N LYS A 82 -0.67 7.57 14.33
CA LYS A 82 -0.12 6.75 15.42
C LYS A 82 1.40 6.63 15.33
N LYS A 83 1.98 6.48 14.14
CA LYS A 83 3.44 6.45 13.94
C LYS A 83 4.10 7.76 14.36
N VAL A 84 3.54 8.90 13.95
CA VAL A 84 4.06 10.22 14.33
C VAL A 84 4.03 10.37 15.85
N LYS A 85 2.88 10.11 16.48
CA LYS A 85 2.75 10.19 17.93
C LYS A 85 3.76 9.30 18.67
N HIS A 86 3.94 8.06 18.21
CA HIS A 86 4.92 7.15 18.80
C HIS A 86 6.36 7.66 18.69
N LEU A 87 6.73 8.25 17.55
CA LEU A 87 8.06 8.84 17.36
C LEU A 87 8.28 10.09 18.23
N GLU A 88 7.25 10.93 18.35
CA GLU A 88 7.27 12.11 19.24
C GLU A 88 7.44 11.68 20.71
N GLU A 89 6.73 10.64 21.15
CA GLU A 89 6.89 10.06 22.49
C GLU A 89 8.30 9.53 22.72
N ALA A 90 8.83 8.72 21.79
CA ALA A 90 10.19 8.19 21.88
C ALA A 90 11.26 9.30 21.91
N GLN A 91 11.07 10.36 21.12
CA GLN A 91 11.97 11.51 21.12
C GLN A 91 11.94 12.24 22.46
N ASN A 92 10.75 12.47 23.04
CA ASN A 92 10.60 13.11 24.33
C ASN A 92 11.21 12.27 25.47
N ASP A 93 11.06 10.95 25.42
CA ASP A 93 11.65 10.03 26.39
C ASP A 93 13.19 10.09 26.35
N LEU A 94 13.78 10.11 25.14
CA LEU A 94 15.23 10.27 24.96
C LEU A 94 15.73 11.61 25.51
N PHE A 95 15.02 12.71 25.24
CA PHE A 95 15.40 14.02 25.81
C PHE A 95 15.36 14.00 27.34
N ARG A 96 14.33 13.40 27.94
CA ARG A 96 14.25 13.25 29.40
C ARG A 96 15.40 12.42 29.97
N GLU A 97 15.81 11.34 29.29
CA GLU A 97 16.94 10.53 29.73
C GLU A 97 18.26 11.33 29.67
N ILE A 98 18.46 12.13 28.62
CA ILE A 98 19.62 13.02 28.50
C ILE A 98 19.64 14.04 29.62
N GLU A 99 18.52 14.74 29.86
CA GLU A 99 18.40 15.73 30.94
C GLU A 99 18.65 15.12 32.33
N ALA A 100 18.15 13.90 32.59
CA ALA A 100 18.39 13.19 33.84
C ALA A 100 19.88 12.84 34.04
N ARG A 101 20.56 12.38 32.98
CA ARG A 101 22.00 12.07 33.01
C ARG A 101 22.87 13.31 33.20
N GLU A 102 22.52 14.43 32.56
CA GLU A 102 23.22 15.70 32.74
C GLU A 102 23.05 16.21 34.19
N ALA A 103 21.84 16.15 34.74
CA ALA A 103 21.59 16.48 36.13
C ALA A 103 22.42 15.61 37.09
N ASP A 104 22.43 14.28 36.91
CA ASP A 104 23.23 13.36 37.74
C ASP A 104 24.75 13.62 37.61
N CYS A 105 25.24 13.98 36.42
CA CYS A 105 26.64 14.33 36.19
C CYS A 105 27.01 15.65 36.87
N HIS A 106 26.09 16.62 36.90
CA HIS A 106 26.27 17.87 37.65
C HIS A 106 26.21 17.69 39.17
N TYR A 107 25.43 16.75 39.69
CA TYR A 107 25.40 16.44 41.14
C TYR A 107 26.62 15.60 41.59
N ALA A 108 27.17 14.73 40.74
CA ALA A 108 28.39 13.96 41.06
C ALA A 108 29.68 14.79 41.07
N LEU A 109 29.69 15.99 40.46
CA LEU A 109 30.86 16.87 40.43
C LEU A 109 30.93 17.83 41.64
N VAL A 110 29.86 17.93 42.44
CA VAL A 110 29.78 18.90 43.55
C VAL A 110 30.14 18.28 44.91
N GLU A 111 30.17 16.96 45.06
CA GLU A 111 30.62 16.26 46.28
C GLU A 111 32.10 15.80 46.25
N GLN A 112 32.98 16.56 45.61
CA GLN A 112 34.43 16.39 45.81
C GLN A 112 35.09 17.70 46.23
N GLU A 113 34.61 18.27 47.34
CA GLU A 113 35.43 19.12 48.20
C GLU A 113 36.46 18.23 48.93
N GLY A 114 37.56 17.96 48.23
CA GLY A 114 38.68 17.17 48.73
C GLY A 114 39.93 17.51 47.93
N ASP A 115 40.40 18.74 48.13
CA ASP A 115 41.74 19.27 47.81
C ASP A 115 42.73 18.29 47.19
N TYR A 116 42.83 18.23 45.86
CA TYR A 116 44.06 17.85 45.16
C TYR A 116 44.10 18.51 43.78
N GLN A 117 44.70 19.70 43.78
CA GLN A 117 45.65 20.13 42.76
C GLN A 117 45.13 20.31 41.32
N SER A 118 44.79 21.56 41.05
CA SER A 118 44.80 22.18 39.72
C SER A 118 46.02 21.73 38.91
N THR A 119 45.80 20.79 38.00
CA THR A 119 46.71 20.45 36.90
C THR A 119 46.04 20.88 35.60
N ILE A 120 45.73 22.19 35.52
CA ILE A 120 45.76 22.88 34.24
C ILE A 120 47.24 23.03 33.87
N THR A 121 47.85 21.95 33.40
CA THR A 121 49.09 22.02 32.61
C THR A 121 48.69 22.25 31.16
N LEU A 122 48.51 23.54 30.83
CA LEU A 122 48.64 24.05 29.48
C LEU A 122 50.07 23.77 28.99
N ALA A 123 50.28 22.57 28.45
CA ALA A 123 51.51 22.19 27.77
C ALA A 123 51.15 21.46 26.48
N ASN A 124 50.86 22.25 25.45
CA ASN A 124 51.22 22.01 24.05
C ASN A 124 51.08 20.55 23.53
N GLY A 125 49.93 20.22 22.93
CA GLY A 125 49.83 19.04 22.07
C GLY A 125 48.45 18.39 21.98
N SER A 126 47.61 18.91 21.09
CA SER A 126 46.37 18.30 20.56
C SER A 126 45.13 18.29 21.48
N PRO A 127 43.96 18.74 21.01
CA PRO A 127 42.71 18.39 21.66
C PRO A 127 42.54 16.87 21.52
N ALA A 128 42.27 16.17 22.62
CA ALA A 128 41.69 14.85 22.58
C ALA A 128 40.26 14.98 22.03
N VAL A 129 40.18 15.11 20.70
CA VAL A 129 38.93 15.03 19.96
C VAL A 129 38.36 13.66 20.24
N PHE A 130 37.19 13.61 20.87
CA PHE A 130 36.34 12.43 20.96
C PHE A 130 36.11 11.91 19.53
N ALA A 131 36.92 10.97 19.09
CA ALA A 131 36.76 10.33 17.80
C ALA A 131 35.72 9.22 17.94
N PHE A 132 34.44 9.56 17.76
CA PHE A 132 33.43 8.56 17.41
C PHE A 132 33.85 7.91 16.09
N ARG A 133 34.48 6.73 16.16
CA ARG A 133 34.68 5.89 14.99
C ARG A 133 33.33 5.28 14.64
N LEU A 134 32.63 5.86 13.67
CA LEU A 134 31.61 5.15 12.90
C LEU A 134 32.30 3.98 12.22
N GLN A 135 32.13 2.77 12.77
CA GLN A 135 32.40 1.56 11.99
C GLN A 135 31.40 1.54 10.83
N PRO A 136 31.84 1.40 9.57
CA PRO A 136 30.93 1.08 8.50
C PRO A 136 30.50 -0.37 8.71
N SER A 137 29.35 -0.58 9.36
CA SER A 137 28.60 -1.82 9.21
C SER A 137 28.04 -1.84 7.79
N GLN A 138 28.82 -2.35 6.83
CA GLN A 138 28.29 -2.67 5.51
C GLN A 138 27.22 -3.76 5.66
N PRO A 139 25.97 -3.54 5.21
CA PRO A 139 25.08 -4.64 4.95
C PRO A 139 25.52 -5.27 3.62
N ASN A 140 25.71 -6.59 3.62
CA ASN A 140 25.64 -7.37 2.38
C ASN A 140 24.25 -7.18 1.78
N LEU A 141 24.11 -6.20 0.88
CA LEU A 141 23.05 -6.20 -0.12
C LEU A 141 23.54 -7.13 -1.23
N GLN A 142 23.13 -8.39 -1.13
CA GLN A 142 23.08 -9.25 -2.31
C GLN A 142 22.08 -8.60 -3.27
N ASP A 143 22.65 -8.08 -4.35
CA ASP A 143 22.00 -7.62 -5.54
C ASP A 143 21.39 -8.85 -6.24
N ASP A 144 20.08 -9.05 -6.10
CA ASP A 144 19.31 -9.93 -6.99
C ASP A 144 18.15 -9.11 -7.59
N GLN A 145 18.53 -8.31 -8.58
CA GLN A 145 18.05 -8.45 -9.95
C GLN A 145 16.53 -8.57 -10.15
N GLY A 146 15.97 -7.49 -10.70
CA GLY A 146 14.84 -7.55 -11.62
C GLY A 146 13.59 -6.85 -11.12
N TYR A 147 13.32 -5.64 -11.64
CA TYR A 147 12.16 -5.38 -12.49
C TYR A 147 12.28 -3.96 -13.06
N GLY A 148 12.07 -3.87 -14.38
CA GLY A 148 12.45 -2.74 -15.22
C GLY A 148 11.76 -1.42 -14.92
N SER A 149 12.56 -0.35 -14.94
CA SER A 149 12.10 1.02 -15.07
C SER A 149 11.86 1.31 -16.55
N TYR A 150 10.59 1.45 -16.96
CA TYR A 150 10.25 2.07 -18.25
C TYR A 150 10.45 3.58 -18.11
N GLY A 151 11.37 4.10 -18.91
CA GLY A 151 11.69 5.52 -18.98
C GLY A 151 10.52 6.35 -19.50
N LEU A 152 10.28 7.49 -18.85
CA LEU A 152 9.51 8.59 -19.40
C LEU A 152 10.51 9.64 -19.91
N SER A 153 10.78 9.64 -21.21
CA SER A 153 11.40 10.80 -21.86
C SER A 153 10.32 11.80 -22.23
N LEU A 154 10.42 13.02 -21.69
CA LEU A 154 9.70 14.17 -22.21
C LEU A 154 10.41 14.65 -23.50
N SER A 155 9.69 14.62 -24.61
CA SER A 155 9.91 15.46 -25.79
C SER A 155 8.60 15.59 -26.56
#